data_AF-A0A1Y1RXA2-F1
#
_entry.id   AF-A0A1Y1RXA2-F1
#
_cell.length_a   1.000
_cell.length_b   1.000
_cell.length_c   1.000
_cell.angle_alpha   90.00
_cell.angle_beta   90.00
_cell.angle_gamma   90.00
#
_symmetry.space_group_name_H-M   'P 1'
#
loop_
_entity.id
_entity.type
_entity.pdbx_description
1 polymer ?
#
loop_
_entity_poly.entity_id
_entity_poly.type
_entity_poly.pdbx_seq_one_letter_code
_entity_poly.pdbx_strand_id
1 'polypeptide(L)'
;MKRLLVVFMLFSVPALLFLNIWQGFRFWEAERYIARMQDEQQQLFEENKLMIVNIAVASSPSRISELARELGLEKTDQQDILRVRIPGRGNDG
;
A
#
# COMPACT_ATOMS: atom_id res chain seq x y z
N MET A 1 22.97 -54.47 13.23
CA MET A 1 22.42 -53.24 13.85
C MET A 1 23.51 -52.23 14.26
N LYS A 2 24.53 -52.61 15.04
CA LYS A 2 25.60 -51.68 15.51
C LYS A 2 26.33 -50.92 14.39
N ARG A 3 26.63 -51.57 13.25
CA ARG A 3 27.28 -50.91 12.10
C ARG A 3 26.42 -49.82 11.44
N LEU A 4 25.10 -50.03 11.42
CA LEU A 4 24.16 -49.05 10.87
C LEU A 4 24.10 -47.79 11.74
N LEU A 5 24.14 -47.97 13.06
CA LEU A 5 24.21 -46.87 14.03
C LEU A 5 25.49 -46.04 13.88
N VAL A 6 26.63 -46.69 13.68
CA VAL A 6 27.92 -46.00 13.47
C VAL A 6 27.90 -45.19 12.17
N VAL A 7 27.37 -45.76 11.09
CA VAL A 7 27.21 -45.03 9.82
C VAL A 7 26.26 -43.84 9.99
N PHE A 8 25.12 -44.03 10.66
CA PHE A 8 24.18 -42.95 10.92
C PHE A 8 24.81 -41.81 11.73
N MET A 9 25.58 -42.15 12.77
CA MET A 9 26.26 -41.16 13.61
C MET A 9 27.39 -40.44 12.86
N LEU A 10 28.04 -41.10 11.90
CA LEU A 10 29.05 -40.48 11.05
C LEU A 10 28.43 -39.48 10.07
N PHE A 11 27.25 -39.77 9.54
CA PHE A 11 26.53 -38.88 8.62
C PHE A 11 25.72 -37.80 9.31
N SER A 12 25.33 -37.97 10.58
CA SER A 12 24.49 -37.00 11.30
C SER A 12 25.20 -35.66 11.48
N VAL A 13 26.49 -35.66 11.77
CA VAL A 13 27.28 -34.42 11.95
C VAL A 13 27.33 -33.58 10.67
N PRO A 14 27.79 -34.09 9.50
CA PRO A 14 27.79 -33.32 8.26
C PRO A 14 26.37 -32.97 7.80
N ALA A 15 25.38 -33.83 8.02
CA ALA A 15 23.99 -33.52 7.70
C ALA A 15 23.43 -32.35 8.54
N LEU A 16 23.72 -32.32 9.84
CA LEU A 16 23.31 -31.22 10.72
C LEU A 16 24.00 -29.91 10.36
N LEU A 17 25.29 -29.95 10.00
CA LEU A 17 26.01 -28.77 9.51
C LEU A 17 25.41 -28.24 8.21
N PHE A 18 25.12 -29.12 7.25
CA PHE A 18 24.45 -28.73 6.01
C PHE A 18 23.08 -28.11 6.29
N LEU A 19 22.29 -28.72 7.16
CA LEU A 19 20.96 -28.24 7.54
C LEU A 19 21.02 -26.87 8.22
N ASN A 20 22.06 -26.60 9.01
CA ASN A 20 22.26 -25.31 9.66
C ASN A 20 22.56 -24.21 8.64
N ILE A 21 23.48 -24.47 7.70
CA ILE A 21 23.82 -23.52 6.63
C ILE A 21 22.61 -23.27 5.73
N TRP A 22 21.86 -24.32 5.39
CA TRP A 22 20.64 -24.21 4.59
C TRP A 22 19.59 -23.32 5.27
N GLN A 23 19.38 -23.51 6.57
CA GLN A 23 18.46 -22.68 7.35
C GLN A 23 18.91 -21.21 7.35
N GLY A 24 20.22 -20.95 7.55
CA GLY A 24 20.77 -19.60 7.50
C GLY A 24 20.56 -18.92 6.15
N PHE A 25 20.81 -19.63 5.04
CA PHE A 25 20.60 -19.10 3.70
C PHE A 25 19.14 -18.75 3.44
N ARG A 26 18.21 -19.65 3.81
CA ARG A 26 16.76 -19.44 3.66
C ARG A 26 16.26 -18.25 4.47
N PHE A 27 16.76 -18.11 5.70
CA PHE A 27 16.41 -16.98 6.56
C PHE A 27 16.89 -15.66 5.95
N TRP A 28 18.14 -15.61 5.52
CA TRP A 28 18.73 -14.42 4.92
C TRP A 28 18.06 -14.01 3.60
N GLU A 29 17.65 -14.99 2.79
CA GLU A 29 16.89 -14.71 1.56
C GLU A 29 15.53 -14.08 1.86
N ALA A 30 14.83 -14.58 2.89
CA ALA A 30 13.56 -14.01 3.34
C ALA A 30 13.75 -12.60 3.91
N GLU A 31 14.78 -12.39 4.73
CA GLU A 31 15.10 -11.08 5.30
C GLU A 31 15.39 -10.03 4.22
N ARG A 32 16.17 -10.39 3.18
CA ARG A 32 16.40 -9.52 2.02
C ARG A 32 15.14 -9.20 1.23
N TYR A 33 14.21 -10.15 1.14
CA TYR A 33 12.94 -9.90 0.47
C TYR A 33 12.09 -8.91 1.25
N ILE A 34 12.00 -9.09 2.57
CA ILE A 34 11.27 -8.17 3.46
C ILE A 34 11.89 -6.77 3.41
N ALA A 35 13.22 -6.65 3.49
CA ALA A 35 13.89 -5.36 3.44
C ALA A 35 13.59 -4.60 2.14
N ARG A 36 13.65 -5.29 0.98
CA ARG A 36 13.29 -4.69 -0.31
C ARG A 36 11.84 -4.22 -0.36
N MET A 37 10.91 -5.03 0.15
CA MET A 37 9.50 -4.66 0.22
C MET A 37 9.27 -3.46 1.15
N GLN A 38 10.02 -3.35 2.25
CA GLN A 38 9.94 -2.20 3.16
C GLN A 38 10.46 -0.92 2.50
N ASP A 39 11.56 -0.98 1.75
CA ASP A 39 12.08 0.16 1.01
C ASP A 39 11.08 0.64 -0.05
N GLU A 40 10.48 -0.29 -0.80
CA GLU A 40 9.42 0.03 -1.78
C GLU A 40 8.19 0.67 -1.10
N GLN A 41 7.75 0.14 0.04
CA GLN A 41 6.63 0.71 0.79
C GLN A 41 6.93 2.12 1.28
N GLN A 42 8.15 2.38 1.75
CA GLN A 42 8.56 3.72 2.20
C GLN A 42 8.54 4.71 1.03
N GLN A 43 9.04 4.32 -0.14
CA GLN A 43 9.00 5.15 -1.34
C GLN A 43 7.55 5.46 -1.75
N LEU A 44 6.68 4.45 -1.80
CA LEU A 44 5.27 4.64 -2.11
C LEU A 44 4.55 5.54 -1.10
N PHE A 45 4.93 5.47 0.18
CA PHE A 45 4.36 6.34 1.21
C PHE A 45 4.77 7.81 1.00
N GLU A 46 6.03 8.06 0.66
CA GLU A 46 6.53 9.40 0.34
C GLU A 46 5.88 9.97 -0.91
N GLU A 47 5.75 9.18 -1.97
CA GLU A 47 5.06 9.58 -3.20
C GLU A 47 3.58 9.92 -2.96
N ASN A 48 2.86 9.07 -2.21
CA ASN A 48 1.47 9.32 -1.87
C ASN A 48 1.30 10.60 -1.04
N LYS A 49 2.22 10.88 -0.11
CA LYS A 49 2.21 12.12 0.67
C LYS A 49 2.34 13.34 -0.25
N LEU A 50 3.24 13.30 -1.23
CA LEU A 50 3.41 14.37 -2.21
C LEU A 50 2.15 14.52 -3.10
N MET A 51 1.54 13.42 -3.54
CA MET A 51 0.30 13.45 -4.31
C MET A 51 -0.84 14.11 -3.53
N ILE A 52 -1.03 13.76 -2.26
CA ILE A 52 -2.07 14.37 -1.40
C ILE A 52 -1.85 15.88 -1.28
N VAL A 53 -0.61 16.33 -1.09
CA VAL A 53 -0.27 17.76 -1.04
C VAL A 53 -0.63 18.43 -2.37
N ASN A 54 -0.24 17.85 -3.50
CA ASN A 54 -0.56 18.39 -4.82
C ASN A 54 -2.07 18.47 -5.08
N ILE A 55 -2.81 17.43 -4.71
CA ILE A 55 -4.28 17.42 -4.77
C ILE A 55 -4.84 18.54 -3.90
N ALA A 56 -4.39 18.67 -2.64
CA ALA A 56 -4.86 19.69 -1.72
C ALA A 56 -4.61 21.12 -2.24
N VAL A 57 -3.47 21.35 -2.89
CA VAL A 57 -3.14 22.63 -3.53
C VAL A 57 -4.06 22.89 -4.73
N ALA A 58 -4.23 21.89 -5.61
CA ALA A 58 -5.09 22.00 -6.78
C ALA A 58 -6.57 22.16 -6.43
N SER A 59 -7.03 21.47 -5.39
CA SER A 59 -8.40 21.53 -4.86
C SER A 59 -8.59 22.65 -3.84
N SER A 60 -7.57 23.50 -3.62
CA SER A 60 -7.69 24.56 -2.63
C SER A 60 -8.84 25.49 -3.02
N PRO A 61 -9.72 25.86 -2.07
CA PRO A 61 -10.85 26.75 -2.36
C PRO A 61 -10.41 28.07 -2.99
N SER A 62 -9.22 28.57 -2.65
CA SER A 62 -8.62 29.76 -3.26
C SER A 62 -8.34 29.56 -4.76
N ARG A 63 -7.68 28.46 -5.16
CA ARG A 63 -7.37 28.16 -6.55
C ARG A 63 -8.65 27.94 -7.38
N ILE A 64 -9.64 27.25 -6.81
CA ILE A 64 -10.95 27.04 -7.45
C ILE A 64 -11.67 28.39 -7.64
N SER A 65 -11.63 29.27 -6.64
CA SER A 65 -12.25 30.61 -6.73
C SER A 65 -11.55 31.50 -7.75
N GLU A 66 -10.23 31.41 -7.84
CA GLU A 66 -9.42 32.15 -8.81
C GLU A 66 -9.68 31.66 -10.24
N LEU A 67 -9.69 30.34 -10.47
CA LEU A 67 -10.04 29.75 -11.76
C LEU A 67 -11.49 30.06 -12.17
N ALA A 68 -12.43 30.04 -11.23
CA ALA A 68 -13.82 30.44 -11.50
C ALA A 68 -13.89 31.89 -11.97
N ARG A 69 -13.11 32.79 -11.36
CA ARG A 69 -13.02 34.20 -11.78
C ARG A 69 -12.40 34.35 -13.18
N GLU A 70 -11.34 33.60 -13.49
CA GLU A 70 -10.72 33.58 -14.83
C GLU A 70 -11.69 33.09 -15.91
N LEU A 71 -12.54 32.10 -15.57
CA LEU A 71 -13.57 31.56 -16.47
C LEU A 71 -14.84 32.40 -16.53
N GLY A 72 -14.90 33.54 -15.82
CA GLY A 72 -16.09 34.41 -15.77
C GLY A 72 -17.29 33.78 -15.05
N LEU A 73 -17.06 32.77 -14.21
CA LEU A 73 -18.10 32.13 -13.41
C LEU A 73 -18.38 32.95 -12.16
N GLU A 74 -19.64 33.28 -11.91
CA GLU A 74 -20.10 33.93 -10.69
C GLU A 74 -20.73 32.93 -9.72
N LYS A 75 -20.69 33.26 -8.44
CA LYS A 75 -21.35 32.48 -7.39
C LYS A 75 -22.86 32.72 -7.51
N THR A 76 -23.61 31.68 -7.91
CA THR A 76 -25.08 31.70 -7.94
C THR A 76 -25.66 32.01 -6.55
N ASP A 77 -26.66 32.89 -6.50
CA ASP A 77 -27.42 33.19 -5.28
C ASP A 77 -28.34 32.00 -4.95
N GLN A 78 -28.65 31.80 -3.67
CA GLN A 78 -29.54 30.72 -3.25
C GLN A 78 -30.96 30.86 -3.81
N GLN A 79 -31.35 32.07 -4.22
CA GLN A 79 -32.64 32.34 -4.84
C GLN A 79 -32.77 31.72 -6.24
N ASP A 80 -31.65 31.42 -6.91
CA ASP A 80 -31.63 30.86 -8.27
C ASP A 80 -31.50 29.32 -8.29
N ILE A 81 -31.46 28.67 -7.12
CA ILE A 81 -31.26 27.21 -7.01
C ILE A 81 -32.61 26.49 -6.95
N LEU A 82 -32.97 25.83 -8.05
CA LEU A 82 -34.12 24.92 -8.07
C LEU A 82 -33.72 23.52 -7.54
N ARG A 83 -34.12 23.19 -6.30
CA ARG A 83 -33.97 21.83 -5.74
C ARG A 83 -35.13 20.93 -6.14
N VAL A 84 -34.88 19.99 -7.04
CA VAL A 84 -35.85 18.92 -7.38
C VAL A 84 -35.66 17.74 -6.43
N ARG A 85 -36.67 17.42 -5.61
CA ARG A 85 -36.74 16.15 -4.87
C ARG A 85 -37.28 15.08 -5.80
N ILE A 86 -36.45 14.08 -6.11
CA ILE A 86 -36.93 12.88 -6.80
C ILE A 86 -37.56 11.96 -5.75
N PRO A 87 -38.86 11.62 -5.84
CA PRO A 87 -39.46 10.64 -4.96
C PRO A 87 -38.78 9.29 -5.21
N GLY A 88 -38.18 8.73 -4.15
CA GLY A 88 -37.57 7.42 -4.19
C GLY A 88 -38.61 6.39 -4.60
N ARG A 89 -38.31 5.61 -5.64
CA ARG A 89 -39.08 4.43 -6.02
C ARG A 89 -38.95 3.42 -4.87
N GLY A 90 -39.90 3.50 -3.94
CA GLY A 90 -40.08 2.51 -2.89
C GLY A 90 -40.24 1.15 -3.53
N ASN A 91 -39.33 0.25 -3.18
CA ASN A 91 -39.50 -1.18 -3.33
C ASN A 91 -40.47 -1.60 -2.20
N ASP A 92 -41.77 -1.49 -2.48
CA ASP A 92 -42.81 -2.05 -1.63
C ASP A 92 -42.77 -3.58 -1.81
N GLY A 93 -42.38 -4.27 -0.73
CA GLY A 93 -42.36 -5.73 -0.64
C GLY A 93 -43.74 -6.34 -0.49
#